data_AF-A0A3M1AWD9-F1
#
_entry.id   AF-A0A3M1AWD9-F1
#
_cell.length_a   1.000
_cell.length_b   1.000
_cell.length_c   1.000
_cell.angle_alpha   90.00
_cell.angle_beta   90.00
_cell.angle_gamma   90.00
#
_symmetry.space_group_name_H-M   'P 1'
#
loop_
_entity.id
_entity.type
_entity.pdbx_description
1 polymer ?
#
loop_
_entity_poly.entity_id
_entity_poly.type
_entity_poly.pdbx_seq_one_letter_code
_entity_poly.pdbx_strand_id
1 'polypeptide(L)'
;LNEPCPDIAFLHLYLKKEDDKYATLEYHIQNQGEGNFIIADETDRLIIRAFISGVPKLTRGALPIGGMTFEKEDGHPRMLRPGEKLIGEIKLDTRKKTRYMKCLILQLDSDQFIHECDRTNNTSAVILR
;
A
#
# COMPACT_ATOMS: atom_id res chain seq x y z
N LEU A 1 -25.68 -13.70 10.95
CA LEU A 1 -24.45 -13.24 11.63
C LEU A 1 -23.53 -12.80 10.51
N ASN A 2 -23.24 -11.51 10.39
CA ASN A 2 -22.20 -11.06 9.48
C ASN A 2 -20.87 -11.54 10.07
N GLU A 3 -20.12 -12.33 9.32
CA GLU A 3 -18.76 -12.69 9.73
C GLU A 3 -17.93 -11.41 9.90
N PRO A 4 -17.05 -11.34 10.91
CA PRO A 4 -16.20 -10.18 11.11
C PRO A 4 -15.26 -10.02 9.90
N CYS A 5 -15.45 -8.95 9.13
CA CYS A 5 -14.64 -8.64 7.96
C CYS A 5 -13.37 -7.84 8.34
N PRO A 6 -12.22 -8.12 7.71
CA PRO A 6 -11.05 -7.24 7.81
C PRO A 6 -11.30 -5.91 7.09
N ASP A 7 -10.46 -4.92 7.39
CA ASP A 7 -10.44 -3.64 6.66
C ASP A 7 -9.03 -3.06 6.72
N ILE A 8 -8.20 -3.31 5.70
CA ILE A 8 -6.82 -2.83 5.68
C ILE A 8 -6.72 -1.50 4.96
N ALA A 9 -6.34 -0.48 5.71
CA ALA A 9 -6.17 0.87 5.19
C ALA A 9 -4.77 1.42 5.44
N PHE A 10 -4.35 2.34 4.59
CA PHE A 10 -3.22 3.22 4.90
C PHE A 10 -3.63 4.20 6.00
N LEU A 11 -2.97 4.14 7.15
CA LEU A 11 -3.10 5.16 8.18
C LEU A 11 -2.25 6.39 7.81
N HIS A 12 -1.02 6.16 7.39
CA HIS A 12 -0.09 7.20 7.01
C HIS A 12 0.83 6.76 5.86
N LEU A 13 1.24 7.74 5.06
CA LEU A 13 2.26 7.57 4.03
C LEU A 13 3.16 8.82 4.05
N TYR A 14 4.47 8.61 4.20
CA TYR A 14 5.45 9.68 4.32
C TYR A 14 6.55 9.55 3.27
N LEU A 15 6.89 10.67 2.62
CA LEU A 15 8.11 10.76 1.80
C LEU A 15 9.32 10.92 2.74
N LYS A 16 10.11 9.86 2.91
CA LYS A 16 11.28 9.85 3.80
C LYS A 16 12.51 10.45 3.11
N LYS A 17 12.73 10.06 1.86
CA LYS A 17 13.88 10.50 1.05
C LYS A 17 13.48 10.59 -0.42
N GLU A 18 14.01 11.58 -1.10
CA GLU A 18 13.90 11.73 -2.55
C GLU A 18 15.25 12.14 -3.12
N ASP A 19 15.64 11.52 -4.23
CA ASP A 19 16.72 11.95 -5.10
C ASP A 19 16.25 11.96 -6.57
N ASP A 20 17.17 12.18 -7.51
CA ASP A 20 16.86 12.26 -8.94
C ASP A 20 16.34 10.93 -9.53
N LYS A 21 16.63 9.81 -8.87
CA LYS A 21 16.32 8.45 -9.37
C LYS A 21 15.31 7.71 -8.52
N TYR A 22 15.28 7.97 -7.22
CA TYR A 22 14.52 7.20 -6.26
C TYR A 22 13.77 8.06 -5.26
N ALA A 23 12.62 7.54 -4.84
CA ALA A 23 11.93 8.01 -3.65
C ALA A 23 11.76 6.83 -2.67
N THR A 24 12.06 7.07 -1.40
CA THR A 24 11.77 6.13 -0.31
C THR A 24 10.56 6.64 0.46
N LEU A 25 9.53 5.80 0.55
CA LEU A 25 8.32 6.06 1.31
C LEU A 25 8.29 5.18 2.56
N GLU A 26 7.86 5.74 3.69
CA GLU A 26 7.44 4.97 4.86
C GLU A 26 5.92 4.87 4.84
N TYR A 27 5.40 3.64 4.89
CA TYR A 27 3.97 3.37 4.93
C TYR A 27 3.58 2.80 6.30
N HIS A 28 2.39 3.17 6.75
CA HIS A 28 1.76 2.64 7.95
C HIS A 28 0.41 2.08 7.51
N ILE A 29 0.24 0.77 7.58
CA ILE A 29 -1.04 0.09 7.32
C ILE A 29 -1.64 -0.41 8.63
N GLN A 30 -2.96 -0.39 8.72
CA GLN A 30 -3.69 -0.86 9.90
C GLN A 30 -4.91 -1.67 9.48
N ASN A 31 -5.19 -2.72 10.23
CA ASN A 31 -6.50 -3.38 10.18
C ASN A 31 -7.50 -2.60 11.05
N GLN A 32 -8.41 -1.88 10.41
CA GLN A 32 -9.48 -1.11 11.04
C GLN A 32 -10.76 -1.94 11.24
N GLY A 33 -10.80 -3.15 10.68
CA GLY A 33 -11.94 -4.07 10.73
C GLY A 33 -11.92 -4.97 11.96
N GLU A 34 -12.99 -5.73 12.12
CA GLU A 34 -13.15 -6.70 13.22
C GLU A 34 -12.64 -8.10 12.86
N GLY A 35 -12.39 -8.36 11.58
CA GLY A 35 -11.81 -9.61 11.07
C GLY A 35 -10.28 -9.59 11.04
N ASN A 36 -9.66 -10.76 10.97
CA ASN A 36 -8.20 -10.86 10.74
C ASN A 36 -7.89 -10.69 9.26
N PHE A 37 -6.72 -10.14 8.95
CA PHE A 37 -6.22 -10.04 7.58
C PHE A 37 -4.87 -10.75 7.44
N ILE A 38 -4.72 -11.64 6.46
CA ILE A 38 -3.47 -12.35 6.21
C ILE A 38 -2.55 -11.46 5.36
N ILE A 39 -1.35 -11.15 5.87
CA ILE A 39 -0.33 -10.43 5.09
C ILE A 39 0.35 -11.38 4.11
N ALA A 40 0.75 -12.58 4.56
CA ALA A 40 1.36 -13.58 3.70
C ALA A 40 1.24 -15.00 4.30
N ASP A 41 0.74 -15.94 3.50
CA ASP A 41 0.83 -17.37 3.73
C ASP A 41 1.03 -18.15 2.40
N GLU A 42 0.61 -19.42 2.34
CA GLU A 42 0.77 -20.26 1.15
C GLU A 42 -0.17 -19.85 -0.01
N THR A 43 -1.32 -19.26 0.29
CA THR A 43 -2.38 -18.94 -0.68
C THR A 43 -2.57 -17.45 -0.87
N ASP A 44 -2.36 -16.67 0.19
CA ASP A 44 -2.71 -15.26 0.24
C ASP A 44 -1.47 -14.40 0.46
N ARG A 45 -1.41 -13.29 -0.28
CA ARG A 45 -0.36 -12.29 -0.15
C ARG A 45 -0.94 -10.89 -0.27
N LEU A 46 -0.42 -9.99 0.54
CA LEU A 46 -0.59 -8.57 0.37
C LEU A 46 0.43 -8.05 -0.64
N ILE A 47 -0.03 -7.19 -1.54
CA ILE A 47 0.80 -6.53 -2.54
C ILE A 47 0.62 -5.02 -2.34
N ILE A 48 1.73 -4.29 -2.26
CA ILE A 48 1.74 -2.82 -2.37
C ILE A 48 2.13 -2.48 -3.80
N ARG A 49 1.19 -1.96 -4.57
CA ARG A 49 1.43 -1.43 -5.91
C ARG A 49 1.75 0.06 -5.82
N ALA A 50 2.75 0.50 -6.58
CA ALA A 50 3.17 1.89 -6.63
C ALA A 50 2.93 2.49 -8.01
N PHE A 51 2.38 3.71 -7.99
CA PHE A 51 2.09 4.49 -9.17
C PHE A 51 2.62 5.90 -9.02
N ILE A 52 2.89 6.54 -10.14
CA ILE A 52 3.11 7.98 -10.21
C ILE A 52 2.01 8.64 -11.03
N SER A 53 1.54 9.80 -10.58
CA SER A 53 0.38 10.50 -11.13
C SER A 53 0.56 12.02 -11.08
N GLY A 54 -0.19 12.74 -11.89
CA GLY A 54 -0.28 14.20 -11.81
C GLY A 54 -1.22 14.70 -10.72
N VAL A 55 -2.08 13.84 -10.17
CA VAL A 55 -3.06 14.16 -9.13
C VAL A 55 -2.94 13.18 -7.96
N PRO A 56 -3.31 13.56 -6.72
CA PRO A 56 -3.17 12.72 -5.52
C PRO A 56 -4.29 11.67 -5.40
N LYS A 57 -4.68 11.07 -6.53
CA LYS A 57 -5.68 10.01 -6.60
C LYS A 57 -5.34 9.06 -7.74
N LEU A 58 -5.60 7.76 -7.54
CA LEU A 58 -5.39 6.76 -8.57
C LEU A 58 -6.38 7.00 -9.72
N THR A 59 -5.85 7.16 -10.93
CA THR A 59 -6.62 7.37 -12.15
C THR A 59 -6.08 6.50 -13.27
N ARG A 60 -6.80 6.39 -14.38
CA ARG A 60 -6.34 5.66 -15.59
C ARG A 60 -5.04 6.22 -16.18
N GLY A 61 -4.68 7.47 -15.87
CA GLY A 61 -3.44 8.11 -16.33
C GLY A 61 -2.25 7.88 -15.39
N ALA A 62 -2.44 7.18 -14.27
CA ALA A 62 -1.35 6.87 -13.36
C ALA A 62 -0.41 5.82 -13.97
N LEU A 63 0.89 6.07 -13.89
CA LEU A 63 1.92 5.17 -14.44
C LEU A 63 2.38 4.21 -13.34
N PRO A 64 2.30 2.88 -13.54
CA PRO A 64 2.87 1.92 -12.60
C PRO A 64 4.39 2.01 -12.59
N ILE A 65 4.98 2.06 -11.40
CA ILE A 65 6.43 2.19 -11.21
C ILE A 65 7.03 1.08 -10.34
N GLY A 66 6.24 0.04 -10.03
CA GLY A 66 6.67 -1.12 -9.27
C GLY A 66 5.79 -1.33 -8.04
N GLY A 67 6.40 -1.84 -6.98
CA GLY A 67 5.70 -2.24 -5.77
C GLY A 67 6.53 -3.22 -4.95
N MET A 68 5.89 -3.83 -3.97
CA MET A 68 6.40 -4.98 -3.24
C MET A 68 5.28 -6.00 -3.02
N THR A 69 5.66 -7.27 -2.96
CA THR A 69 4.81 -8.36 -2.49
C THR A 69 5.36 -8.79 -1.14
N PHE A 70 4.48 -8.98 -0.17
CA PHE A 70 4.87 -9.55 1.12
C PHE A 70 5.02 -11.06 0.99
N GLU A 71 6.18 -11.58 1.37
CA GLU A 71 6.48 -13.01 1.36
C GLU A 71 6.58 -13.55 2.80
N LYS A 72 6.18 -14.80 2.99
CA LYS A 72 6.10 -15.43 4.32
C LYS A 72 7.45 -15.42 5.08
N GLU A 73 8.56 -15.38 4.35
CA GLU A 73 9.93 -15.39 4.86
C GLU A 73 10.50 -14.00 5.21
N ASP A 74 9.79 -12.91 4.90
CA ASP A 74 10.28 -11.53 5.04
C ASP A 74 10.35 -11.02 6.49
N GLY A 75 10.02 -11.86 7.48
CA GLY A 75 10.15 -11.55 8.91
C GLY A 75 9.11 -10.57 9.47
N HIS A 76 8.09 -10.21 8.68
CA HIS A 76 6.93 -9.45 9.14
C HIS A 76 5.87 -10.37 9.80
N PRO A 77 4.89 -9.82 10.54
CA PRO A 77 3.73 -10.58 10.99
C PRO A 77 3.01 -11.23 9.80
N ARG A 78 2.58 -12.49 9.94
CA ARG A 78 1.82 -13.18 8.88
C ARG A 78 0.40 -12.67 8.72
N MET A 79 -0.11 -11.97 9.73
CA MET A 79 -1.47 -11.42 9.75
C MET A 79 -1.50 -10.14 10.57
N LEU A 80 -2.51 -9.31 10.33
CA LEU A 80 -2.91 -8.20 11.18
C LEU A 80 -4.27 -8.52 11.81
N ARG A 81 -4.28 -8.63 13.13
CA ARG A 81 -5.51 -8.69 13.92
C ARG A 81 -6.18 -7.31 13.97
N PRO A 82 -7.46 -7.23 14.38
CA PRO A 82 -8.15 -5.97 14.59
C PRO A 82 -7.31 -4.97 15.40
N GLY A 83 -7.09 -3.78 14.83
CA GLY A 83 -6.32 -2.70 15.42
C GLY A 83 -4.80 -2.80 15.27
N GLU A 84 -4.23 -3.96 14.88
CA GLU A 84 -2.79 -4.13 14.68
C GLU A 84 -2.30 -3.32 13.46
N LYS A 85 -1.03 -2.91 13.52
CA LYS A 85 -0.38 -2.06 12.52
C LYS A 85 0.89 -2.70 12.00
N LEU A 86 1.18 -2.45 10.73
CA LEU A 86 2.48 -2.73 10.12
C LEU A 86 3.08 -1.43 9.59
N ILE A 87 4.35 -1.20 9.92
CA ILE A 87 5.14 -0.08 9.45
C ILE A 87 6.27 -0.66 8.60
N GLY A 88 6.47 -0.09 7.41
CA GLY A 88 7.55 -0.51 6.53
C GLY A 88 7.99 0.60 5.61
N GLU A 89 9.03 0.33 4.83
CA GLU A 89 9.56 1.26 3.84
C GLU A 89 9.57 0.61 2.45
N ILE A 90 9.35 1.43 1.42
CA ILE A 90 9.45 1.02 0.03
C ILE A 90 10.29 2.04 -0.75
N LYS A 91 11.30 1.55 -1.47
CA LYS A 91 12.13 2.36 -2.37
C LYS A 91 11.67 2.18 -3.80
N LEU A 92 11.31 3.28 -4.46
CA LEU A 92 10.69 3.29 -5.78
C LEU A 92 11.58 4.04 -6.78
N ASP A 93 11.70 3.51 -7.99
CA ASP A 93 12.38 4.17 -9.10
C ASP A 93 11.46 5.22 -9.74
N THR A 94 11.82 6.48 -9.57
CA THR A 94 11.03 7.63 -10.02
C THR A 94 11.56 8.24 -11.32
N ARG A 95 12.55 7.64 -11.99
CA ARG A 95 13.15 8.20 -13.22
C ARG A 95 12.16 8.35 -14.38
N LYS A 96 11.08 7.57 -14.37
CA LYS A 96 10.01 7.65 -15.38
C LYS A 96 9.06 8.85 -15.14
N LYS A 97 9.24 9.64 -14.07
CA LYS A 97 8.42 10.80 -13.78
C LYS A 97 8.59 11.89 -14.83
N THR A 98 7.49 12.49 -15.26
CA THR A 98 7.51 13.75 -16.01
C THR A 98 7.37 14.92 -15.03
N ARG A 99 7.68 16.15 -15.47
CA ARG A 99 7.53 17.38 -14.65
C ARG A 99 6.11 17.62 -14.11
N TYR A 100 5.11 16.97 -14.69
CA TYR A 100 3.71 17.09 -14.30
C TYR A 100 3.26 15.98 -13.34
N MET A 101 4.07 14.94 -13.14
CA MET A 101 3.75 13.79 -12.30
C MET A 101 4.40 13.96 -10.94
N LYS A 102 3.70 14.67 -10.06
CA LYS A 102 4.21 15.05 -8.73
C LYS A 102 3.66 14.20 -7.61
N CYS A 103 2.82 13.20 -7.88
CA CYS A 103 2.21 12.39 -6.83
C CYS A 103 2.70 10.95 -6.94
N LEU A 104 3.22 10.40 -5.84
CA LEU A 104 3.35 8.95 -5.67
C LEU A 104 2.13 8.43 -4.96
N ILE A 105 1.60 7.32 -5.46
CA ILE A 105 0.40 6.67 -4.93
C ILE A 105 0.76 5.22 -4.64
N LEU A 106 0.47 4.79 -3.42
CA LEU A 106 0.48 3.39 -3.06
C LEU A 106 -0.96 2.86 -3.03
N GLN A 107 -1.12 1.64 -3.50
CA GLN A 107 -2.36 0.89 -3.44
C GLN A 107 -2.06 -0.47 -2.81
N LEU A 108 -2.88 -0.88 -1.85
CA LEU A 108 -2.90 -2.24 -1.37
C LEU A 108 -3.71 -3.11 -2.35
N ASP A 109 -3.32 -4.37 -2.48
CA ASP A 109 -4.00 -5.35 -3.32
C ASP A 109 -3.82 -6.75 -2.71
N SER A 110 -4.89 -7.54 -2.71
CA SER A 110 -4.90 -8.93 -2.22
C SER A 110 -6.19 -9.62 -2.67
N ASP A 111 -6.14 -10.94 -2.85
CA ASP A 111 -7.32 -11.74 -3.16
C ASP A 111 -8.37 -11.70 -2.02
N GLN A 112 -7.93 -11.42 -0.79
CA GLN A 112 -8.80 -11.23 0.37
C GLN A 112 -9.68 -9.98 0.31
N PHE A 113 -9.40 -9.01 -0.59
CA PHE A 113 -10.12 -7.73 -0.63
C PHE A 113 -11.59 -7.86 -1.03
N ILE A 114 -12.01 -9.01 -1.56
CA ILE A 114 -13.43 -9.32 -1.74
C ILE A 114 -14.18 -9.46 -0.41
N HIS A 115 -13.44 -9.74 0.67
CA HIS A 115 -13.95 -9.95 2.03
C HIS A 115 -13.80 -8.72 2.93
N GLU A 116 -13.20 -7.62 2.47
CA GLU A 116 -13.04 -6.40 3.27
C GLU A 116 -14.34 -5.62 3.45
N CYS A 117 -14.48 -4.98 4.62
CA CYS A 117 -15.65 -4.16 4.93
C CYS A 117 -15.73 -2.90 4.05
N ASP A 118 -14.59 -2.22 3.83
CA ASP A 118 -14.46 -1.06 2.95
C ASP A 118 -13.34 -1.31 1.94
N ARG A 119 -13.67 -1.32 0.65
CA ARG A 119 -12.72 -1.60 -0.44
C ARG A 119 -12.16 -0.32 -1.06
N THR A 120 -12.50 0.85 -0.52
CA THR A 120 -12.23 2.17 -1.10
C THR A 120 -11.11 2.94 -0.41
N ASN A 121 -10.64 2.46 0.73
CA ASN A 121 -9.63 3.09 1.58
C ASN A 121 -8.22 2.49 1.41
N ASN A 122 -8.03 1.62 0.42
CA ASN A 122 -6.79 0.89 0.15
C ASN A 122 -5.75 1.69 -0.67
N THR A 123 -5.93 3.01 -0.85
CA THR A 123 -4.96 3.87 -1.56
C THR A 123 -4.55 5.07 -0.74
N SER A 124 -3.29 5.49 -0.89
CA SER A 124 -2.77 6.72 -0.27
C SER A 124 -1.74 7.38 -1.18
N ALA A 125 -1.58 8.69 -1.05
CA ALA A 125 -0.73 9.49 -1.93
C ALA A 125 0.15 10.47 -1.16
N VAL A 126 1.36 10.70 -1.69
CA VAL A 126 2.27 11.77 -1.26
C VAL A 126 2.71 12.60 -2.45
N ILE A 127 3.03 13.85 -2.19
CA ILE A 127 3.53 14.78 -3.21
C ILE A 127 5.08 14.76 -3.16
N LEU A 128 5.68 14.50 -4.32
CA LEU A 128 7.11 14.62 -4.58
C LEU A 128 7.52 16.10 -4.61
N ARG A 129 8.76 16.37 -4.23
CA ARG A 129 9.32 17.72 -4.19
C ARG A 129 9.72 18.23 -5.58
#